data_AF-A0ABD0SA27-F1
#
_entry.id   AF-A0ABD0SA27-F1
#
_cell.length_a   1.000
_cell.length_b   1.000
_cell.length_c   1.000
_cell.angle_alpha   90.00
_cell.angle_beta   90.00
_cell.angle_gamma   90.00
#
_symmetry.space_group_name_H-M   'P 1'
#
loop_
_entity.id
_entity.type
_entity.pdbx_description
1 polymer ?
#
loop_
_entity_poly.entity_id
_entity_poly.type
_entity_poly.pdbx_seq_one_letter_code
_entity_poly.pdbx_strand_id
1 'polypeptide(L)'
;MQELLKRMEAVSLEFGLKINRSKTKVMIVDRANDNSPEVKHIANCEVVQSYVYLGALISNNGGCIDEVKRRMAITRSTMSKLQKVWKNRNITKATKTRLVRSLIFPVFLYAAETWTLRKIEKRRIDALEMWCWRRMLGISWTEFRTNESILKELGIKQRLSSVVQARILTFFGHVSRRGNVSVERLVVQGKIEGTRP
;
A
#
# COMPACT_ATOMS: atom_id res chain seq x y z
N MET A 1 -10.82 -16.00 20.83
CA MET A 1 -10.43 -16.27 19.42
C MET A 1 -10.81 -17.69 18.96
N GLN A 2 -10.37 -18.75 19.65
CA GLN A 2 -10.67 -20.14 19.22
C GLN A 2 -12.18 -20.41 19.15
N GLU A 3 -12.95 -19.93 20.12
CA GLU A 3 -14.40 -20.06 20.17
C GLU A 3 -15.10 -19.33 19.01
N LEU A 4 -14.68 -18.10 18.70
CA LEU A 4 -15.20 -17.35 17.54
C LEU A 4 -14.99 -18.10 16.23
N LEU A 5 -13.82 -18.72 16.06
CA LEU A 5 -13.50 -19.47 14.85
C LEU A 5 -14.31 -20.77 14.76
N LYS A 6 -14.48 -21.50 15.88
CA LYS A 6 -15.36 -22.67 15.96
C LYS A 6 -16.82 -22.30 15.63
N ARG A 7 -17.31 -21.18 16.15
CA ARG A 7 -18.66 -20.68 15.85
C ARG A 7 -18.81 -20.35 14.36
N MET A 8 -17.83 -19.68 13.78
CA MET A 8 -17.82 -19.38 12.35
C MET A 8 -17.81 -20.66 11.50
N GLU A 9 -17.09 -21.71 11.91
CA GLU A 9 -17.12 -23.01 11.24
C GLU A 9 -18.47 -23.69 11.32
N ALA A 10 -19.09 -23.74 12.51
CA ALA A 10 -20.40 -24.35 12.71
C ALA A 10 -21.46 -23.68 11.82
N VAL A 11 -21.53 -22.34 11.84
CA VAL A 11 -22.46 -21.59 11.01
C VAL A 11 -22.14 -21.77 9.52
N SER A 12 -20.86 -21.74 9.12
CA SER A 12 -20.49 -21.94 7.71
C SER A 12 -20.95 -23.31 7.19
N LEU A 13 -20.85 -24.35 8.03
CA LEU A 13 -21.29 -25.71 7.69
C LEU A 13 -22.81 -25.80 7.52
N GLU A 14 -23.61 -25.05 8.29
CA GLU A 14 -25.07 -24.95 8.09
C GLU A 14 -25.42 -24.41 6.70
N PHE A 15 -24.57 -23.53 6.14
CA PHE A 15 -24.69 -23.02 4.77
C PHE A 15 -23.95 -23.87 3.71
N GLY A 16 -23.40 -25.04 4.07
CA GLY A 16 -22.65 -25.92 3.17
C GLY A 16 -21.25 -25.40 2.80
N LEU A 17 -20.70 -24.45 3.55
CA LEU A 17 -19.36 -23.88 3.35
C LEU A 17 -18.35 -24.50 4.32
N LYS A 18 -17.12 -24.73 3.85
CA LYS A 18 -16.00 -25.22 4.67
C LYS A 18 -14.85 -24.23 4.67
N ILE A 19 -14.32 -23.92 5.86
CA ILE A 19 -13.14 -23.07 5.99
C ILE A 19 -11.90 -23.80 5.46
N ASN A 20 -11.19 -23.12 4.55
CA ASN A 20 -9.89 -23.57 4.11
C ASN A 20 -8.80 -23.14 5.11
N ARG A 21 -8.34 -24.08 5.93
CA ARG A 21 -7.30 -23.84 6.95
C ARG A 21 -5.92 -23.50 6.39
N SER A 22 -5.61 -23.90 5.15
CA SER A 22 -4.33 -23.53 4.52
C SER A 22 -4.30 -22.07 4.08
N LYS A 23 -5.45 -21.51 3.69
CA LYS A 23 -5.61 -20.08 3.36
C LYS A 23 -5.90 -19.19 4.57
N THR A 24 -6.44 -19.77 5.65
CA THR A 24 -6.81 -19.02 6.86
C THR A 24 -5.59 -18.84 7.76
N LYS A 25 -5.24 -17.59 8.05
CA LYS A 25 -4.09 -17.23 8.88
C LYS A 25 -4.55 -16.40 10.07
N VAL A 26 -3.84 -16.51 11.19
CA VAL A 26 -4.05 -15.70 12.38
C VAL A 26 -2.90 -14.70 12.46
N MET A 27 -3.22 -13.42 12.69
CA MET A 27 -2.21 -12.38 12.87
C MET A 27 -2.44 -11.74 14.23
N ILE A 28 -1.41 -11.74 15.07
CA ILE A 28 -1.46 -11.14 16.40
C ILE A 28 -0.91 -9.72 16.29
N VAL A 29 -1.80 -8.73 16.40
CA VAL A 29 -1.43 -7.31 16.34
C VAL A 29 -1.11 -6.84 17.74
N ASP A 30 0.17 -6.58 18.00
CA ASP A 30 0.67 -6.06 19.27
C ASP A 30 1.61 -4.88 19.03
N ARG A 31 1.51 -3.89 19.92
CA ARG A 31 2.30 -2.65 19.90
C ARG A 31 3.62 -2.79 20.65
N ALA A 32 3.71 -3.70 21.62
CA ALA A 32 4.93 -3.98 22.39
C ALA A 32 5.90 -4.90 21.62
N ASN A 33 5.43 -5.48 20.51
CA ASN A 33 6.18 -6.47 19.72
C ASN A 33 6.54 -7.71 20.57
N ASP A 34 5.78 -7.95 21.64
CA ASP A 34 5.95 -9.02 22.62
C ASP A 34 5.26 -10.32 22.14
N ASN A 35 5.17 -10.47 20.82
CA ASN A 35 4.77 -11.71 20.19
C ASN A 35 5.92 -12.68 20.38
N SER A 36 5.79 -13.60 21.34
CA SER A 36 6.73 -14.71 21.45
C SER A 36 6.79 -15.42 20.09
N PRO A 37 7.97 -15.54 19.45
CA PRO A 37 8.11 -16.24 18.17
C PRO A 37 7.77 -17.75 18.25
N GLU A 38 7.36 -18.21 19.42
CA GLU A 38 7.10 -19.61 19.76
C GLU A 38 5.68 -20.06 19.38
N VAL A 39 4.70 -19.15 19.30
CA VAL A 39 3.33 -19.50 18.93
C VAL A 39 3.17 -19.58 17.42
N LYS A 40 3.42 -20.77 16.85
CA LYS A 40 3.31 -21.00 15.39
C LYS A 40 1.88 -21.27 14.92
N HIS A 41 1.01 -21.76 15.81
CA HIS A 41 -0.37 -22.12 15.48
C HIS A 41 -1.35 -21.70 16.56
N ILE A 42 -2.48 -21.12 16.13
CA ILE A 42 -3.64 -20.85 16.99
C ILE A 42 -4.87 -21.41 16.30
N ALA A 43 -5.65 -22.22 17.03
CA ALA A 43 -6.87 -22.85 16.51
C ALA A 43 -6.65 -23.63 15.21
N ASN A 44 -5.52 -24.33 15.04
CA ASN A 44 -5.13 -25.03 13.79
C ASN A 44 -4.92 -24.11 12.57
N CYS A 45 -4.78 -22.80 12.77
CA CYS A 45 -4.35 -21.85 11.74
C CYS A 45 -2.91 -21.41 12.01
N GLU A 46 -2.15 -21.20 10.95
CA GLU A 46 -0.79 -20.64 11.03
C GLU A 46 -0.84 -19.19 11.53
N VAL A 47 0.06 -18.87 12.46
CA VAL A 47 0.27 -17.50 12.93
C VAL A 47 1.28 -16.81 12.01
N VAL A 48 0.91 -15.65 11.47
CA VAL A 48 1.74 -14.89 10.53
C VAL A 48 2.02 -13.48 11.03
N GLN A 49 3.19 -12.95 10.70
CA GLN A 49 3.57 -11.57 11.01
C GLN A 49 3.04 -10.56 9.98
N SER A 50 2.85 -11.00 8.75
CA SER A 50 2.28 -10.18 7.68
C SER A 50 1.42 -11.02 6.75
N TYR A 51 0.42 -10.40 6.15
CA TYR A 51 -0.52 -11.08 5.26
C TYR A 51 -1.01 -10.14 4.16
N VAL A 52 -1.13 -10.65 2.94
CA VAL A 52 -1.70 -9.88 1.82
C VAL A 52 -3.21 -10.02 1.87
N TYR A 53 -3.88 -8.96 2.31
CA TYR A 53 -5.33 -8.86 2.36
C TYR A 53 -5.83 -7.88 1.31
N LEU A 54 -6.73 -8.34 0.42
CA LEU A 54 -7.25 -7.54 -0.69
C LEU A 54 -6.13 -6.82 -1.48
N GLY A 55 -5.01 -7.51 -1.71
CA GLY A 55 -3.86 -6.98 -2.44
C GLY A 55 -2.91 -6.07 -1.66
N ALA A 56 -3.28 -5.58 -0.48
CA ALA A 56 -2.40 -4.80 0.41
C ALA A 56 -1.71 -5.70 1.44
N LEU A 57 -0.40 -5.52 1.64
CA LEU A 57 0.31 -6.18 2.74
C LEU A 57 0.00 -5.49 4.06
N ILE A 58 -0.55 -6.25 5.00
CA ILE A 58 -0.80 -5.80 6.36
C ILE A 58 0.25 -6.47 7.26
N SER A 59 0.91 -5.67 8.09
CA SER A 59 1.88 -6.15 9.08
C SER A 59 1.30 -6.06 10.49
N ASN A 60 1.70 -7.00 11.34
CA ASN A 60 1.25 -7.09 12.73
C ASN A 60 1.66 -5.88 13.61
N ASN A 61 2.72 -5.17 13.24
CA ASN A 61 3.18 -3.95 13.93
C ASN A 61 2.38 -2.68 13.57
N GLY A 62 1.34 -2.81 12.73
CA GLY A 62 0.51 -1.68 12.27
C GLY A 62 1.22 -0.70 11.34
N GLY A 63 2.46 -0.98 10.93
CA GLY A 63 3.25 -0.14 10.04
C GLY A 63 2.94 -0.40 8.55
N CYS A 64 3.00 0.64 7.73
CA CYS A 64 2.81 0.53 6.27
C CYS A 64 4.14 0.46 5.48
N ILE A 65 5.28 0.42 6.16
CA ILE A 65 6.61 0.55 5.52
C ILE A 65 6.85 -0.60 4.53
N ASP A 66 6.50 -1.82 4.91
CA ASP A 66 6.76 -2.99 4.08
C ASP A 66 5.81 -3.05 2.87
N GLU A 67 4.56 -2.61 3.01
CA GLU A 67 3.67 -2.43 1.87
C GLU A 67 4.17 -1.34 0.92
N VAL A 68 4.66 -0.20 1.44
CA VAL A 68 5.25 0.85 0.59
C VAL A 68 6.43 0.28 -0.20
N LYS A 69 7.36 -0.44 0.45
CA LYS A 69 8.49 -1.09 -0.23
C LYS A 69 8.02 -2.09 -1.29
N ARG A 70 7.03 -2.92 -0.96
CA ARG A 70 6.43 -3.91 -1.88
C ARG A 70 5.85 -3.21 -3.11
N ARG A 71 5.07 -2.14 -2.92
CA ARG A 71 4.49 -1.34 -4.01
C ARG A 71 5.55 -0.67 -4.88
N MET A 72 6.62 -0.14 -4.28
CA MET A 72 7.76 0.37 -5.03
C MET A 72 8.39 -0.74 -5.89
N ALA A 73 8.59 -1.94 -5.36
CA ALA A 73 9.16 -3.07 -6.09
C ALA A 73 8.27 -3.52 -7.26
N ILE A 74 6.96 -3.67 -7.04
CA ILE A 74 5.99 -4.01 -8.08
C ILE A 74 6.01 -2.94 -9.17
N THR A 75 6.01 -1.66 -8.79
CA THR A 75 6.05 -0.53 -9.73
C THR A 75 7.32 -0.56 -10.60
N ARG A 76 8.50 -0.81 -10.00
CA ARG A 76 9.76 -0.95 -10.75
C ARG A 76 9.75 -2.14 -11.70
N SER A 77 9.15 -3.26 -11.29
CA SER A 77 8.97 -4.43 -12.14
C SER A 77 8.08 -4.12 -13.35
N THR A 78 6.91 -3.51 -13.11
CA THR A 78 5.98 -3.10 -14.19
C THR A 78 6.63 -2.08 -15.14
N MET A 79 7.37 -1.12 -14.60
CA MET A 79 8.12 -0.15 -15.42
C MET A 79 9.15 -0.83 -16.31
N SER A 80 9.85 -1.84 -15.78
CA SER A 80 10.84 -2.63 -16.54
C SER A 80 10.19 -3.49 -17.63
N LYS A 81 8.99 -4.06 -17.38
CA LYS A 81 8.24 -4.83 -18.40
C LYS A 81 7.89 -3.98 -19.63
N LEU A 82 7.66 -2.67 -19.45
CA LEU A 82 7.36 -1.74 -20.54
C LEU A 82 8.61 -1.10 -21.17
N GLN A 83 9.81 -1.65 -20.95
CA GLN A 83 11.07 -1.08 -21.47
C GLN A 83 11.07 -0.87 -22.99
N LYS A 84 10.44 -1.76 -23.77
CA LYS A 84 10.32 -1.60 -25.23
C LYS A 84 9.56 -0.32 -25.61
N VAL A 85 8.51 0.02 -24.87
CA VAL A 85 7.72 1.26 -25.06
C VAL A 85 8.58 2.48 -24.75
N TRP A 86 9.33 2.45 -23.65
CA TRP A 86 10.18 3.57 -23.24
C TRP A 86 11.33 3.83 -24.22
N LYS A 87 11.91 2.77 -24.79
CA LYS A 87 12.99 2.87 -25.79
C LYS A 87 12.50 3.28 -27.19
N ASN A 88 11.23 3.09 -27.50
CA ASN A 88 10.69 3.39 -28.84
C ASN A 88 10.70 4.90 -29.11
N ARG A 89 11.42 5.34 -30.15
CA ARG A 89 11.54 6.76 -30.53
C ARG A 89 10.30 7.30 -31.26
N ASN A 90 9.48 6.41 -31.83
CA ASN A 90 8.26 6.79 -32.56
C ASN A 90 7.12 7.20 -31.61
N ILE A 91 7.24 6.90 -30.31
CA ILE A 91 6.26 7.29 -29.30
C ILE A 91 6.70 8.61 -28.68
N THR A 92 5.84 9.63 -28.80
CA THR A 92 6.11 10.97 -28.26
C THR A 92 6.29 10.95 -26.73
N LYS A 93 7.08 11.90 -26.22
CA LYS A 93 7.27 12.07 -24.77
C LYS A 93 5.94 12.24 -24.04
N ALA A 94 5.04 13.06 -24.59
CA ALA A 94 3.71 13.30 -24.01
C ALA A 94 2.89 12.00 -23.85
N THR A 95 2.90 11.13 -24.87
CA THR A 95 2.22 9.82 -24.79
C THR A 95 2.87 8.92 -23.74
N LYS A 96 4.20 8.86 -23.68
CA LYS A 96 4.90 8.09 -22.63
C LYS A 96 4.57 8.61 -21.23
N THR A 97 4.52 9.92 -21.03
CA THR A 97 4.13 10.54 -19.75
C THR A 97 2.72 10.14 -19.35
N ARG A 98 1.78 10.13 -20.30
CA ARG A 98 0.41 9.64 -20.06
C ARG A 98 0.40 8.17 -19.65
N LEU A 99 1.17 7.31 -20.33
CA LEU A 99 1.27 5.89 -20.01
C LEU A 99 1.83 5.64 -18.60
N VAL A 100 2.86 6.38 -18.18
CA VAL A 100 3.37 6.28 -16.80
C VAL A 100 2.28 6.66 -15.80
N ARG A 101 1.55 7.75 -16.04
CA ARG A 101 0.47 8.20 -15.15
C ARG A 101 -0.71 7.23 -15.10
N SER A 102 -1.04 6.56 -16.21
CA SER A 102 -2.23 5.69 -16.30
C SER A 102 -1.95 4.22 -16.00
N LEU A 103 -0.72 3.73 -16.19
CA LEU A 103 -0.38 2.31 -16.03
C LEU A 103 0.58 2.05 -14.88
N ILE A 104 1.52 2.96 -14.62
CA ILE A 104 2.59 2.74 -13.64
C ILE A 104 2.20 3.29 -12.28
N PHE A 105 1.79 4.55 -12.20
CA PHE A 105 1.44 5.15 -10.91
C PHE A 105 0.22 4.53 -10.22
N PRO A 106 -0.83 4.06 -10.91
CA PRO A 106 -1.93 3.36 -10.24
C PRO A 106 -1.49 2.08 -9.53
N VAL A 107 -0.47 1.38 -10.05
CA VAL A 107 0.11 0.19 -9.40
C VAL A 107 0.74 0.55 -8.05
N PHE A 108 1.41 1.70 -7.99
CA PHE A 108 1.98 2.23 -6.75
C PHE A 108 0.89 2.73 -5.80
N LEU A 109 -0.10 3.45 -6.32
CA LEU A 109 -1.12 4.16 -5.55
C LEU A 109 -2.22 3.26 -4.96
N TYR A 110 -2.22 1.97 -5.29
CA TYR A 110 -3.20 1.04 -4.77
C TYR A 110 -3.09 0.91 -3.25
N ALA A 111 -4.21 1.10 -2.56
CA ALA A 111 -4.30 1.13 -1.09
C ALA A 111 -3.41 2.19 -0.43
N ALA A 112 -2.96 3.22 -1.16
CA ALA A 112 -2.09 4.25 -0.61
C ALA A 112 -2.80 5.17 0.38
N GLU A 113 -4.12 5.24 0.33
CA GLU A 113 -4.97 5.95 1.28
C GLU A 113 -4.91 5.41 2.71
N THR A 114 -4.46 4.16 2.92
CA THR A 114 -4.36 3.54 4.25
C THR A 114 -2.98 3.73 4.90
N TRP A 115 -2.05 4.41 4.22
CA TRP A 115 -0.67 4.55 4.69
C TRP A 115 -0.48 5.72 5.64
N THR A 116 0.43 5.55 6.60
CA THR A 116 0.92 6.61 7.47
C THR A 116 2.31 7.05 7.01
N LEU A 117 2.38 8.17 6.28
CA LEU A 117 3.62 8.65 5.67
C LEU A 117 4.41 9.57 6.60
N ARG A 118 5.64 9.18 6.96
CA ARG A 118 6.61 10.09 7.58
C ARG A 118 7.48 10.74 6.49
N LYS A 119 8.34 11.69 6.89
CA LYS A 119 9.21 12.44 5.98
C LYS A 119 10.12 11.52 5.15
N ILE A 120 10.59 10.41 5.72
CA ILE A 120 11.46 9.46 5.04
C ILE A 120 10.71 8.67 3.96
N GLU A 121 9.47 8.24 4.21
CA GLU A 121 8.66 7.57 3.20
C GLU A 121 8.32 8.53 2.05
N LYS A 122 7.95 9.78 2.33
CA LYS A 122 7.72 10.79 1.28
C LYS A 122 8.91 10.97 0.35
N ARG A 123 10.13 11.07 0.91
CA ARG A 123 11.37 11.15 0.11
C ARG A 123 11.59 9.91 -0.76
N ARG A 124 11.28 8.71 -0.25
CA ARG A 124 11.39 7.45 -1.02
C ARG A 124 10.39 7.42 -2.18
N ILE A 125 9.16 7.90 -1.97
CA ILE A 125 8.13 7.99 -3.01
C ILE A 125 8.57 8.96 -4.11
N ASP A 126 9.09 10.12 -3.74
CA ASP A 126 9.61 11.10 -4.69
C ASP A 126 10.82 10.58 -5.47
N ALA A 127 11.66 9.76 -4.84
CA ALA A 127 12.76 9.08 -5.52
C ALA A 127 12.26 8.01 -6.51
N LEU A 128 11.21 7.26 -6.18
CA LEU A 128 10.57 6.32 -7.11
C LEU A 128 10.01 7.04 -8.33
N GLU A 129 9.31 8.15 -8.11
CA GLU A 129 8.77 8.99 -9.18
C GLU A 129 9.88 9.43 -10.13
N MET A 130 10.96 10.01 -9.58
CA MET A 130 12.09 10.46 -10.38
C MET A 130 12.79 9.31 -11.12
N TRP A 131 12.87 8.13 -10.50
CA TRP A 131 13.40 6.93 -11.15
C TRP A 131 12.52 6.53 -12.35
N CYS A 132 11.19 6.57 -12.21
CA CYS A 132 10.27 6.29 -13.32
C CYS A 132 10.45 7.30 -14.46
N TRP A 133 10.52 8.60 -14.15
CA TRP A 133 10.70 9.63 -15.16
C TRP A 133 12.02 9.51 -15.93
N ARG A 134 13.13 9.29 -15.21
CA ARG A 134 14.43 9.05 -15.84
C ARG A 134 14.43 7.81 -16.73
N ARG A 135 13.83 6.72 -16.25
CA ARG A 135 13.74 5.46 -17.00
C ARG A 135 12.90 5.61 -18.27
N MET A 136 11.81 6.37 -18.20
CA MET A 136 10.94 6.69 -19.33
C MET A 136 11.67 7.53 -20.40
N LEU A 137 12.43 8.54 -19.96
CA LEU A 137 13.19 9.43 -20.84
C LEU A 137 14.48 8.78 -21.37
N GLY A 138 14.93 7.68 -20.78
CA GLY A 138 16.20 7.04 -21.14
C GLY A 138 17.43 7.84 -20.71
N ILE A 139 17.30 8.69 -19.70
CA ILE A 139 18.39 9.54 -19.19
C ILE A 139 19.46 8.66 -18.54
N SER A 140 20.69 8.80 -19.01
CA SER A 140 21.87 8.17 -18.40
C SER A 140 22.26 8.89 -17.10
N TRP A 141 22.90 8.17 -16.18
CA TRP A 141 23.46 8.80 -14.97
C TRP A 141 24.57 9.80 -15.32
N THR A 142 25.27 9.62 -16.44
CA THR A 142 26.35 10.48 -16.94
C THR A 142 25.89 11.84 -17.46
N GLU A 143 24.59 12.03 -17.67
CA GLU A 143 24.04 13.28 -18.20
C GLU A 143 23.89 14.36 -17.11
N PHE A 144 24.04 14.00 -15.83
CA PHE A 144 23.95 14.89 -14.66
C PHE A 144 22.71 15.80 -14.64
N ARG A 145 21.61 15.37 -15.26
CA ARG A 145 20.34 16.12 -15.33
C ARG A 145 19.71 16.28 -13.95
N THR A 146 19.45 17.52 -13.56
CA THR A 146 18.81 17.85 -12.29
C THR A 146 17.35 17.37 -12.26
N ASN A 147 16.85 17.04 -11.05
CA ASN A 147 15.45 16.63 -10.88
C ASN A 147 14.47 17.71 -11.37
N GLU A 148 14.77 18.98 -11.08
CA GLU A 148 13.92 20.12 -11.41
C GLU A 148 13.80 20.32 -12.93
N SER A 149 14.90 20.17 -13.67
CA SER A 149 14.90 20.26 -15.13
C SER A 149 13.95 19.22 -15.75
N ILE A 150 14.01 17.98 -15.28
CA ILE A 150 13.14 16.88 -15.75
C ILE A 150 11.68 17.17 -15.43
N LEU A 151 11.38 17.62 -14.20
CA LEU A 151 10.01 17.92 -13.79
C LEU A 151 9.42 19.09 -14.59
N LYS A 152 10.23 20.12 -14.88
CA LYS A 152 9.84 21.27 -15.71
C LYS A 152 9.60 20.85 -17.17
N GLU A 153 10.50 20.05 -17.75
CA GLU A 153 10.35 19.51 -19.12
C GLU A 153 9.06 18.70 -19.27
N LEU A 154 8.72 17.87 -18.28
CA LEU A 154 7.53 17.02 -18.28
C LEU A 154 6.25 17.75 -17.82
N GLY A 155 6.34 19.01 -17.38
CA GLY A 155 5.22 19.77 -16.84
C GLY A 155 4.59 19.13 -15.59
N ILE A 156 5.39 18.52 -14.71
CA ILE A 156 4.90 17.89 -13.47
C ILE A 156 4.65 18.97 -12.43
N LYS A 157 3.37 19.31 -12.20
CA LYS A 157 2.97 20.28 -11.17
C LYS A 157 2.88 19.69 -9.76
N GLN A 158 2.54 18.40 -9.65
CA GLN A 158 2.32 17.72 -8.38
C GLN A 158 3.19 16.47 -8.29
N ARG A 159 3.93 16.34 -7.19
CA ARG A 159 4.77 15.17 -6.88
C ARG A 159 3.92 13.98 -6.49
N LEU A 160 4.45 12.77 -6.70
CA LEU A 160 3.74 11.53 -6.37
C LEU A 160 3.43 11.42 -4.86
N SER A 161 4.34 11.88 -3.99
CA SER A 161 4.09 11.91 -2.54
C SER A 161 2.92 12.81 -2.17
N SER A 162 2.75 13.95 -2.84
CA SER A 162 1.61 14.86 -2.67
C SER A 162 0.30 14.23 -3.14
N VAL A 163 0.32 13.43 -4.21
CA VAL A 163 -0.86 12.68 -4.68
C VAL A 163 -1.28 11.65 -3.62
N VAL A 164 -0.32 10.94 -3.01
CA VAL A 164 -0.63 9.99 -1.93
C VAL A 164 -1.23 10.73 -0.73
N GLN A 165 -0.63 11.86 -0.32
CA GLN A 165 -1.16 12.68 0.77
C GLN A 165 -2.61 13.14 0.49
N ALA A 166 -2.89 13.58 -0.74
CA ALA A 166 -4.23 13.98 -1.14
C ALA A 166 -5.24 12.83 -1.06
N ARG A 167 -4.85 11.60 -1.45
CA ARG A 167 -5.69 10.40 -1.33
C ARG A 167 -5.99 10.06 0.13
N ILE A 168 -4.99 10.09 1.00
CA ILE A 168 -5.16 9.88 2.45
C ILE A 168 -6.16 10.88 3.01
N LEU A 169 -6.01 12.17 2.71
CA LEU A 169 -6.91 13.21 3.20
C LEU A 169 -8.33 13.09 2.62
N THR A 170 -8.44 12.71 1.34
CA THR A 170 -9.74 12.49 0.70
C THR A 170 -10.48 11.33 1.37
N PHE A 171 -9.78 10.22 1.62
CA PHE A 171 -10.32 9.07 2.32
C PHE A 171 -10.72 9.40 3.76
N PHE A 172 -9.86 10.12 4.49
CA PHE A 172 -10.18 10.62 5.82
C PHE A 172 -11.44 11.50 5.82
N GLY A 173 -11.59 12.39 4.83
CA GLY A 173 -12.79 13.20 4.66
C GLY A 173 -14.04 12.35 4.39
N HIS A 174 -13.92 11.29 3.58
CA HIS A 174 -15.02 10.34 3.37
C HIS A 174 -15.43 9.62 4.66
N VAL A 175 -14.46 9.14 5.44
CA VAL A 175 -14.72 8.50 6.74
C VAL A 175 -15.38 9.48 7.71
N SER A 176 -14.90 10.72 7.79
CA SER A 176 -15.41 11.74 8.71
C SER A 176 -16.86 12.14 8.43
N ARG A 177 -17.30 12.09 7.16
CA ARG A 177 -18.68 12.42 6.76
C ARG A 177 -19.69 11.29 6.98
N ARG A 178 -19.24 10.06 7.28
CA ARG A 178 -20.17 8.94 7.57
C ARG A 178 -20.91 9.14 8.89
N GLY A 179 -22.09 8.55 9.03
CA GLY A 179 -22.89 8.62 10.26
C GLY A 179 -22.18 8.00 11.47
N ASN A 180 -22.68 8.31 12.67
CA ASN A 180 -22.04 7.93 13.95
C ASN A 180 -21.97 6.41 14.22
N VAL A 181 -22.65 5.58 13.42
CA VAL A 181 -22.65 4.11 13.51
C VAL A 181 -21.48 3.48 12.77
N SER A 182 -20.76 4.23 11.93
CA SER A 182 -19.64 3.71 11.14
C SER A 182 -18.45 3.38 12.04
N VAL A 183 -18.06 2.10 12.07
CA VAL A 183 -16.91 1.60 12.84
C VAL A 183 -15.63 2.36 12.47
N GLU A 184 -15.45 2.66 11.19
CA GLU A 184 -14.28 3.38 10.68
C GLU A 184 -14.18 4.79 11.26
N ARG A 185 -15.32 5.47 11.42
CA ARG A 185 -15.37 6.80 12.05
C ARG A 185 -15.07 6.71 13.54
N LEU A 186 -15.60 5.70 14.24
CA LEU A 186 -15.31 5.47 15.66
C LEU A 186 -13.82 5.22 15.90
N VAL A 187 -13.20 4.37 15.08
CA VAL A 187 -11.76 4.07 15.13
C VAL A 187 -10.91 5.32 14.91
N VAL A 188 -11.28 6.16 13.94
CA VAL A 188 -10.54 7.40 13.64
C VAL A 188 -10.75 8.47 14.72
N GLN A 189 -11.96 8.60 15.28
CA GLN A 189 -12.28 9.60 16.30
C GLN A 189 -11.84 9.19 17.71
N GLY A 190 -11.37 7.97 17.89
CA GLY A 190 -10.80 7.50 19.16
C GLY A 190 -11.80 7.45 20.32
N LYS A 191 -13.12 7.47 20.05
CA LYS A 191 -14.16 7.22 21.06
C LYS A 191 -14.24 5.73 21.38
N ILE A 192 -13.13 5.18 21.86
CA ILE A 192 -13.14 3.88 22.53
C ILE A 192 -13.29 4.21 24.01
N GLU A 193 -14.40 3.78 24.62
CA GLU A 193 -14.55 3.85 26.06
C GLU A 193 -13.47 2.98 26.71
N GLY A 194 -12.55 3.61 27.44
CA GLY A 194 -11.45 2.94 28.12
C GLY A 194 -10.38 3.92 28.58
N THR A 195 -9.96 3.80 29.83
CA THR A 195 -8.83 4.56 30.38
C THR A 195 -7.52 3.94 29.87
N ARG A 196 -6.59 4.78 29.40
CA ARG A 196 -5.24 4.33 29.03
C ARG A 196 -4.58 3.76 30.30
N PRO A 197 -4.11 2.48 30.30
CA PRO A 197 -3.44 1.90 31.46
C PRO A 197 -2.12 2.62 31.76
#